data_AF-A0A9D4CBP3-F1
#
_entry.id   AF-A0A9D4CBP3-F1
#
_cell.length_a   1.000
_cell.length_b   1.000
_cell.length_c   1.000
_cell.angle_alpha   90.00
_cell.angle_beta   90.00
_cell.angle_gamma   90.00
#
_symmetry.space_group_name_H-M   'P 1'
#
loop_
_entity.id
_entity.type
_entity.pdbx_description
1 polymer ?
#
loop_
_entity_poly.entity_id
_entity_poly.type
_entity_poly.pdbx_seq_one_letter_code
_entity_poly.pdbx_strand_id
1 'polypeptide(L)'
;MTINDFDRYKPVWWRGRKSDVIVGYKPVWWRGRKSDVIVGYKPVWWRGRKSDVIVEYNPVWWRGRKSDVSMGYKPVWWRGRKSDVIVGGVGGYKKGRKSDVIVGYNPVWWRGRKSDVIVGYKPVWWRGRKSDVIVGYNPVWWRGRKSDVIVGYNPVWWRGRKSDVIVGGYKPVWWRGRKSDVIVGYKPVVWVVWEGRKSDVIMGYNLFGYKPVWWRGRKSDVIVGYKPVFATHQYLMDDGWK
;
A
#
# COMPACT_ATOMS: atom_id res chain seq x y z
N MET A 1 34.64 10.10 -20.85
CA MET A 1 33.99 11.26 -20.20
C MET A 1 34.11 11.09 -18.70
N THR A 2 34.73 12.06 -18.03
CA THR A 2 34.96 12.00 -16.58
C THR A 2 33.79 12.64 -15.84
N ILE A 3 33.64 12.35 -14.54
CA ILE A 3 32.58 12.91 -13.67
C ILE A 3 32.50 14.45 -13.73
N ASN A 4 33.62 15.12 -14.00
CA ASN A 4 33.73 16.57 -14.05
C ASN A 4 33.09 17.21 -15.30
N ASP A 5 32.83 16.44 -16.36
CA ASP A 5 32.16 16.94 -17.57
C ASP A 5 30.64 17.09 -17.38
N PHE A 6 30.04 16.37 -16.43
CA PHE A 6 28.59 16.39 -16.17
C PHE A 6 28.10 17.64 -15.44
N ASP A 7 28.94 18.35 -14.67
CA ASP A 7 28.51 19.56 -13.97
C ASP A 7 28.49 20.81 -14.86
N ARG A 8 29.21 20.81 -15.99
CA ARG A 8 29.18 21.91 -16.98
C ARG A 8 28.00 21.83 -17.95
N TYR A 9 27.42 20.65 -18.14
CA TYR A 9 26.30 20.45 -19.06
C TYR A 9 25.04 20.07 -18.26
N LYS A 10 24.09 21.01 -18.12
CA LYS A 10 22.72 20.73 -17.67
C LYS A 10 21.81 20.58 -18.90
N PRO A 11 21.77 19.40 -19.55
CA PRO A 11 20.98 19.25 -20.76
C PRO A 11 19.49 19.37 -20.42
N VAL A 12 18.75 20.17 -21.19
CA VAL A 12 17.29 20.21 -21.06
C VAL A 12 16.69 18.83 -21.32
N TRP A 13 17.29 18.06 -22.24
CA TRP A 13 16.86 16.71 -22.61
C TRP A 13 18.01 15.70 -22.52
N TRP A 14 17.75 14.57 -21.86
CA TRP A 14 18.61 13.40 -21.90
C TRP A 14 17.81 12.16 -22.31
N ARG A 15 18.21 11.49 -23.40
CA ARG A 15 17.60 10.30 -23.99
C ARG A 15 18.61 9.18 -24.29
N GLY A 16 18.63 8.12 -23.49
CA GLY A 16 19.41 6.91 -23.77
C GLY A 16 18.56 5.75 -24.31
N ARG A 17 19.15 4.85 -25.09
CA ARG A 17 18.47 3.64 -25.59
C ARG A 17 19.45 2.55 -26.04
N LYS A 18 19.09 1.27 -25.83
CA LYS A 18 19.82 0.11 -26.39
C LYS A 18 21.30 0.14 -25.97
N SER A 19 21.52 0.15 -24.66
CA SER A 19 22.83 0.21 -24.05
C SER A 19 22.78 -0.58 -22.75
N ASP A 20 23.85 -1.20 -22.33
CA ASP A 20 23.85 -1.97 -21.08
C ASP A 20 23.54 -1.06 -19.88
N VAL A 21 24.17 0.12 -19.85
CA VAL A 21 23.97 1.12 -18.80
C VAL A 21 23.64 2.50 -19.38
N ILE A 22 22.60 3.15 -18.84
CA ILE A 22 22.27 4.56 -19.11
C ILE A 22 22.27 5.32 -17.78
N VAL A 23 23.16 6.29 -17.65
CA VAL A 23 23.22 7.21 -16.50
C VAL A 23 22.98 8.64 -16.95
N GLY A 24 22.23 9.42 -16.16
CA GLY A 24 22.10 10.85 -16.42
C GLY A 24 21.90 11.71 -15.19
N TYR A 25 22.41 12.94 -15.28
CA TYR A 25 22.53 13.85 -14.15
C TYR A 25 21.91 15.22 -14.48
N LYS A 26 21.00 15.67 -13.60
CA LYS A 26 20.35 16.99 -13.62
C LYS A 26 19.66 17.45 -14.93
N PRO A 27 19.07 16.60 -15.81
CA PRO A 27 18.32 17.14 -16.94
C PRO A 27 16.93 17.60 -16.52
N VAL A 28 16.33 18.53 -17.28
CA VAL A 28 14.89 18.82 -17.10
C VAL A 28 14.06 17.58 -17.48
N TRP A 29 14.39 16.94 -18.60
CA TRP A 29 13.71 15.75 -19.10
C TRP A 29 14.67 14.58 -19.26
N TRP A 30 14.40 13.47 -18.58
CA TRP A 30 15.20 12.24 -18.60
C TRP A 30 14.41 11.06 -19.16
N ARG A 31 14.97 10.34 -20.15
CA ARG A 31 14.34 9.16 -20.74
C ARG A 31 15.34 8.07 -21.13
N GLY A 32 15.28 6.93 -20.46
CA GLY A 32 16.01 5.71 -20.82
C GLY A 32 15.08 4.61 -21.31
N ARG A 33 15.56 3.72 -22.18
CA ARG A 33 14.79 2.51 -22.57
C ARG A 33 15.65 1.38 -23.17
N LYS A 34 15.22 0.13 -22.98
CA LYS A 34 15.87 -1.05 -23.61
C LYS A 34 17.34 -1.14 -23.21
N SER A 35 17.58 -1.35 -21.93
CA SER A 35 18.91 -1.33 -21.30
C SER A 35 18.88 -2.18 -20.06
N ASP A 36 19.98 -2.75 -19.63
CA ASP A 36 19.98 -3.58 -18.42
C ASP A 36 19.78 -2.68 -17.19
N VAL A 37 20.53 -1.56 -17.14
CA VAL A 37 20.48 -0.61 -16.03
C VAL A 37 20.19 0.81 -16.52
N ILE A 38 19.23 1.45 -15.85
CA ILE A 38 18.81 2.83 -16.08
C ILE A 38 18.88 3.60 -14.76
N VAL A 39 19.73 4.63 -14.70
CA VAL A 39 19.88 5.50 -13.53
C VAL A 39 19.71 6.98 -13.88
N GLY A 40 18.85 7.68 -13.15
CA GLY A 40 18.72 9.14 -13.23
C GLY A 40 18.90 9.84 -11.89
N TYR A 41 19.56 10.99 -11.92
CA TYR A 41 19.83 11.81 -10.73
C TYR A 41 19.28 13.22 -10.93
N LYS A 42 18.42 13.65 -10.00
CA LYS A 42 17.81 14.99 -9.92
C LYS A 42 17.17 15.52 -11.22
N PRO A 43 16.42 14.71 -11.99
CA PRO A 43 15.69 15.24 -13.15
C PRO A 43 14.38 15.92 -12.72
N VAL A 44 13.86 16.88 -13.48
CA VAL A 44 12.48 17.35 -13.21
C VAL A 44 11.48 16.26 -13.59
N TRP A 45 11.64 15.70 -14.80
CA TRP A 45 10.81 14.62 -15.34
C TRP A 45 11.64 13.41 -15.70
N TRP A 46 11.27 12.24 -15.18
CA TRP A 46 11.99 10.99 -15.38
C TRP A 46 11.13 9.85 -15.91
N ARG A 47 11.67 9.11 -16.89
CA ARG A 47 11.00 7.95 -17.49
C ARG A 47 11.97 6.88 -17.98
N GLY A 48 12.11 5.80 -17.22
CA GLY A 48 12.77 4.56 -17.64
C GLY A 48 11.77 3.49 -18.08
N ARG A 49 12.15 2.63 -19.05
CA ARG A 49 11.29 1.53 -19.53
C ARG A 49 12.04 0.37 -20.18
N LYS A 50 11.48 -0.85 -20.05
CA LYS A 50 11.98 -2.07 -20.73
C LYS A 50 13.46 -2.28 -20.38
N SER A 51 13.72 -2.49 -19.11
CA SER A 51 15.07 -2.58 -18.55
C SER A 51 15.03 -3.40 -17.30
N ASP A 52 16.07 -4.15 -16.98
CA ASP A 52 16.04 -5.05 -15.83
C ASP A 52 15.98 -4.22 -14.55
N VAL A 53 16.82 -3.19 -14.46
CA VAL A 53 16.91 -2.29 -13.31
C VAL A 53 16.64 -0.85 -13.69
N ILE A 54 15.70 -0.24 -12.98
CA ILE A 54 15.30 1.16 -13.10
C ILE A 54 15.45 1.82 -11.73
N VAL A 55 16.41 2.74 -11.59
CA VAL A 55 16.69 3.46 -10.35
C VAL A 55 16.72 4.95 -10.61
N GLU A 56 16.23 5.72 -9.65
CA GLU A 56 16.22 7.16 -9.75
C GLU A 56 16.22 7.84 -8.39
N TYR A 57 16.85 9.02 -8.36
CA TYR A 57 17.04 9.83 -7.16
C TYR A 57 16.57 11.28 -7.34
N ASN A 58 15.55 11.63 -6.54
CA ASN A 58 15.02 12.97 -6.31
C ASN A 58 14.45 13.70 -7.55
N PRO A 59 13.41 13.16 -8.21
CA PRO A 59 12.73 13.83 -9.29
C PRO A 59 11.51 14.60 -8.79
N VAL A 60 11.02 15.52 -9.60
CA VAL A 60 9.62 15.98 -9.40
C VAL A 60 8.66 14.87 -9.85
N TRP A 61 8.89 14.31 -11.04
CA TRP A 61 8.03 13.29 -11.63
C TRP A 61 8.79 12.04 -12.04
N TRP A 62 8.39 10.88 -11.51
CA TRP A 62 8.98 9.58 -11.80
C TRP A 62 8.00 8.61 -12.46
N ARG A 63 8.48 7.92 -13.51
CA ARG A 63 7.72 6.85 -14.16
C ARG A 63 8.58 5.69 -14.70
N GLY A 64 8.69 4.62 -13.91
CA GLY A 64 9.20 3.31 -14.36
C GLY A 64 8.12 2.42 -14.97
N ARG A 65 8.50 1.57 -15.93
CA ARG A 65 7.59 0.56 -16.51
C ARG A 65 8.32 -0.57 -17.24
N LYS A 66 7.86 -1.82 -17.07
CA LYS A 66 8.45 -3.01 -17.74
C LYS A 66 9.91 -3.15 -17.32
N SER A 67 10.11 -3.52 -16.06
CA SER A 67 11.43 -3.79 -15.50
C SER A 67 11.34 -4.84 -14.43
N ASP A 68 12.40 -5.55 -14.16
CA ASP A 68 12.37 -6.54 -13.08
C ASP A 68 12.35 -5.78 -11.75
N VAL A 69 13.21 -4.76 -11.62
CA VAL A 69 13.30 -3.88 -10.45
C VAL A 69 13.05 -2.42 -10.82
N SER A 70 12.23 -1.74 -10.02
CA SER A 70 11.84 -0.34 -10.21
C SER A 70 11.89 0.41 -8.88
N MET A 71 12.91 1.23 -8.68
CA MET A 71 13.14 2.02 -7.48
C MET A 71 13.05 3.51 -7.78
N GLY A 72 12.40 4.27 -6.89
CA GLY A 72 12.49 5.73 -6.90
C GLY A 72 12.59 6.28 -5.48
N TYR A 73 13.53 7.20 -5.29
CA TYR A 73 13.82 7.82 -3.99
C TYR A 73 13.53 9.32 -4.01
N LYS A 74 12.78 9.83 -3.03
CA LYS A 74 12.39 11.25 -2.94
C LYS A 74 11.60 11.85 -4.13
N PRO A 75 10.74 11.10 -4.85
CA PRO A 75 9.84 11.69 -5.84
C PRO A 75 8.68 12.47 -5.21
N VAL A 76 8.34 13.62 -5.78
CA VAL A 76 7.05 14.27 -5.49
C VAL A 76 5.92 13.39 -6.04
N TRP A 77 6.06 12.92 -7.28
CA TRP A 77 5.11 12.02 -7.93
C TRP A 77 5.79 10.76 -8.48
N TRP A 78 5.35 9.59 -8.03
CA TRP A 78 5.94 8.31 -8.40
C TRP A 78 4.92 7.33 -8.98
N ARG A 79 5.26 6.75 -10.13
CA ARG A 79 4.41 5.74 -10.79
C ARG A 79 5.19 4.59 -11.41
N GLY A 80 5.17 3.43 -10.74
CA GLY A 80 5.70 2.17 -11.26
C GLY A 80 4.62 1.28 -11.84
N ARG A 81 4.94 0.48 -12.87
CA ARG A 81 3.95 -0.43 -13.47
C ARG A 81 4.58 -1.55 -14.29
N LYS A 82 4.04 -2.78 -14.21
CA LYS A 82 4.53 -3.92 -15.00
C LYS A 82 5.99 -4.19 -14.65
N SER A 83 6.26 -4.42 -13.38
CA SER A 83 7.60 -4.72 -12.91
C SER A 83 7.52 -5.76 -11.82
N ASP A 84 8.48 -6.65 -11.69
CA ASP A 84 8.37 -7.74 -10.71
C ASP A 84 8.43 -7.14 -9.30
N VAL A 85 9.39 -6.25 -9.07
CA VAL A 85 9.55 -5.49 -7.83
C VAL A 85 9.46 -3.99 -8.06
N ILE A 86 8.62 -3.35 -7.25
CA ILE A 86 8.43 -1.91 -7.18
C ILE A 86 8.75 -1.43 -5.76
N VAL A 87 9.68 -0.49 -5.64
CA VAL A 87 10.01 0.16 -4.37
C VAL A 87 9.95 1.68 -4.51
N GLY A 88 9.12 2.33 -3.69
CA GLY A 88 9.06 3.78 -3.59
C GLY A 88 9.52 4.27 -2.21
N GLY A 89 10.70 4.87 -2.12
CA GLY A 89 11.22 5.55 -0.92
C GLY A 89 10.55 6.92 -0.70
N VAL A 90 10.75 7.58 0.44
CA VAL A 90 10.10 8.84 0.92
C VAL A 90 9.60 9.77 -0.20
N GLY A 91 8.41 10.39 -0.07
CA GLY A 91 7.95 11.36 -1.07
C GLY A 91 6.46 11.70 -0.99
N GLY A 92 5.95 12.40 -1.99
CA GLY A 92 4.55 12.84 -2.03
C GLY A 92 3.59 11.71 -2.37
N TYR A 93 3.21 11.63 -3.64
CA TYR A 93 2.22 10.68 -4.16
C TYR A 93 2.88 9.52 -4.88
N LYS A 94 2.46 8.29 -4.56
CA LYS A 94 3.04 7.09 -5.16
C LYS A 94 2.01 6.05 -5.56
N LYS A 95 2.26 5.42 -6.71
CA LYS A 95 1.35 4.45 -7.31
C LYS A 95 2.08 3.31 -8.02
N GLY A 96 2.03 2.12 -7.44
CA GLY A 96 2.47 0.87 -8.07
C GLY A 96 1.30 0.11 -8.71
N ARG A 97 1.54 -0.67 -9.77
CA ARG A 97 0.50 -1.51 -10.37
C ARG A 97 1.02 -2.63 -11.28
N LYS A 98 0.38 -3.82 -11.26
CA LYS A 98 0.70 -4.95 -12.17
C LYS A 98 2.14 -5.38 -11.93
N SER A 99 2.42 -5.94 -10.79
CA SER A 99 3.76 -6.23 -10.27
C SER A 99 3.67 -7.32 -9.24
N ASP A 100 4.67 -8.14 -9.04
CA ASP A 100 4.58 -9.22 -8.05
C ASP A 100 4.64 -8.60 -6.65
N VAL A 101 5.61 -7.71 -6.43
CA VAL A 101 5.80 -6.99 -5.16
C VAL A 101 5.79 -5.48 -5.34
N ILE A 102 5.00 -4.80 -4.50
CA ILE A 102 4.92 -3.34 -4.43
C ILE A 102 5.15 -2.87 -3.00
N VAL A 103 6.24 -2.14 -2.74
CA VAL A 103 6.59 -1.61 -1.42
C VAL A 103 6.72 -0.09 -1.43
N GLY A 104 6.14 0.58 -0.44
CA GLY A 104 6.21 2.03 -0.30
C GLY A 104 6.59 2.47 1.11
N TYR A 105 7.62 3.30 1.23
CA TYR A 105 8.11 3.83 2.50
C TYR A 105 7.83 5.32 2.65
N ASN A 106 7.15 5.68 3.72
CA ASN A 106 6.85 7.05 4.16
C ASN A 106 6.33 8.00 3.04
N PRO A 107 5.32 7.63 2.21
CA PRO A 107 4.67 8.57 1.32
C PRO A 107 3.52 9.32 1.99
N VAL A 108 3.22 10.53 1.54
CA VAL A 108 1.92 11.16 1.88
C VAL A 108 0.77 10.30 1.36
N TRP A 109 0.85 9.83 0.11
CA TRP A 109 -0.15 8.96 -0.50
C TRP A 109 0.48 7.72 -1.13
N TRP A 110 0.06 6.53 -0.71
CA TRP A 110 0.44 5.25 -1.31
C TRP A 110 -0.74 4.52 -1.94
N ARG A 111 -0.56 4.06 -3.18
CA ARG A 111 -1.55 3.21 -3.85
C ARG A 111 -0.92 2.04 -4.61
N GLY A 112 -1.11 0.82 -4.13
CA GLY A 112 -0.82 -0.41 -4.86
C GLY A 112 -2.07 -0.98 -5.56
N ARG A 113 -1.89 -1.74 -6.65
CA ARG A 113 -3.00 -2.45 -7.30
C ARG A 113 -2.58 -3.58 -8.24
N LYS A 114 -3.30 -4.71 -8.27
CA LYS A 114 -3.07 -5.80 -9.24
C LYS A 114 -1.67 -6.38 -9.06
N SER A 115 -1.42 -6.97 -7.92
CA SER A 115 -0.08 -7.43 -7.52
C SER A 115 -0.19 -8.54 -6.51
N ASP A 116 0.77 -9.44 -6.42
CA ASP A 116 0.68 -10.55 -5.47
C ASP A 116 0.81 -9.99 -4.05
N VAL A 117 1.80 -9.12 -3.82
CA VAL A 117 2.02 -8.47 -2.53
C VAL A 117 2.07 -6.94 -2.66
N ILE A 118 1.31 -6.24 -1.82
CA ILE A 118 1.39 -4.79 -1.63
C ILE A 118 1.68 -4.48 -0.17
N VAL A 119 2.81 -3.82 0.08
CA VAL A 119 3.20 -3.32 1.40
C VAL A 119 3.29 -1.79 1.39
N GLY A 120 2.91 -1.15 2.50
CA GLY A 120 3.32 0.23 2.73
C GLY A 120 3.56 0.56 4.20
N TYR A 121 4.62 1.33 4.44
CA TYR A 121 5.13 1.69 5.75
C TYR A 121 4.99 3.19 5.98
N LYS A 122 4.36 3.55 7.10
CA LYS A 122 4.15 4.93 7.59
C LYS A 122 3.57 5.92 6.56
N PRO A 123 2.59 5.56 5.71
CA PRO A 123 1.97 6.54 4.83
C PRO A 123 0.92 7.38 5.56
N VAL A 124 0.68 8.63 5.16
CA VAL A 124 -0.53 9.32 5.67
C VAL A 124 -1.78 8.62 5.13
N TRP A 125 -1.83 8.37 3.82
CA TRP A 125 -2.92 7.69 3.15
C TRP A 125 -2.46 6.44 2.42
N TRP A 126 -3.01 5.29 2.76
CA TRP A 126 -2.66 4.00 2.17
C TRP A 126 -3.84 3.29 1.52
N ARG A 127 -3.62 2.78 0.31
CA ARG A 127 -4.65 2.02 -0.42
C ARG A 127 -4.07 0.89 -1.28
N GLY A 128 -4.26 -0.35 -0.85
CA GLY A 128 -4.06 -1.54 -1.67
C GLY A 128 -5.37 -2.05 -2.29
N ARG A 129 -5.31 -2.69 -3.48
CA ARG A 129 -6.48 -3.38 -4.09
C ARG A 129 -6.13 -4.47 -5.11
N LYS A 130 -6.95 -5.51 -5.22
CA LYS A 130 -6.84 -6.55 -6.28
C LYS A 130 -5.48 -7.23 -6.20
N SER A 131 -5.21 -7.90 -5.10
CA SER A 131 -3.90 -8.46 -4.78
C SER A 131 -4.04 -9.61 -3.82
N ASP A 132 -3.12 -10.57 -3.81
CA ASP A 132 -3.26 -11.74 -2.94
C ASP A 132 -3.06 -11.29 -1.49
N VAL A 133 -2.00 -10.51 -1.23
CA VAL A 133 -1.67 -9.97 0.10
C VAL A 133 -1.54 -8.44 0.09
N ILE A 134 -2.17 -7.80 1.07
CA ILE A 134 -2.23 -6.35 1.24
C ILE A 134 -1.88 -5.99 2.68
N VAL A 135 -0.69 -5.42 2.92
CA VAL A 135 -0.18 -5.07 4.26
C VAL A 135 0.12 -3.58 4.40
N GLY A 136 -0.38 -2.94 5.46
CA GLY A 136 0.06 -1.57 5.79
C GLY A 136 0.43 -1.38 7.26
N TYR A 137 1.52 -0.67 7.49
CA TYR A 137 2.09 -0.42 8.82
C TYR A 137 2.04 1.07 9.15
N ASN A 138 1.51 1.41 10.32
CA ASN A 138 1.41 2.78 10.85
C ASN A 138 0.84 3.85 9.89
N PRO A 139 -0.24 3.58 9.14
CA PRO A 139 -0.87 4.60 8.31
C PRO A 139 -1.82 5.50 9.14
N VAL A 140 -2.01 6.76 8.76
CA VAL A 140 -3.15 7.51 9.33
C VAL A 140 -4.45 6.93 8.79
N TRP A 141 -4.54 6.77 7.48
CA TRP A 141 -5.71 6.19 6.79
C TRP A 141 -5.33 4.94 6.00
N TRP A 142 -5.92 3.81 6.34
CA TRP A 142 -5.66 2.51 5.71
C TRP A 142 -6.88 1.96 4.98
N ARG A 143 -6.69 1.52 3.73
CA ARG A 143 -7.77 0.89 2.95
C ARG A 143 -7.32 -0.26 2.05
N GLY A 144 -7.68 -1.48 2.41
CA GLY A 144 -7.58 -2.67 1.55
C GLY A 144 -8.91 -3.02 0.85
N ARG A 145 -8.83 -3.73 -0.29
CA ARG A 145 -10.04 -4.31 -0.95
C ARG A 145 -9.71 -5.34 -2.02
N LYS A 146 -10.56 -6.38 -2.17
CA LYS A 146 -10.54 -7.34 -3.31
C LYS A 146 -9.23 -8.10 -3.29
N SER A 147 -8.99 -8.85 -2.23
CA SER A 147 -7.72 -9.49 -1.94
C SER A 147 -7.91 -10.69 -1.04
N ASP A 148 -7.06 -11.68 -1.14
CA ASP A 148 -7.22 -12.91 -0.36
C ASP A 148 -6.93 -12.59 1.11
N VAL A 149 -5.84 -11.87 1.38
CA VAL A 149 -5.44 -11.43 2.71
C VAL A 149 -5.25 -9.91 2.78
N ILE A 150 -5.85 -9.32 3.80
CA ILE A 150 -5.74 -7.90 4.15
C ILE A 150 -5.23 -7.77 5.58
N VAL A 151 -4.09 -7.10 5.76
CA VAL A 151 -3.49 -6.83 7.08
C VAL A 151 -3.19 -5.35 7.29
N GLY A 152 -3.56 -4.80 8.46
CA GLY A 152 -3.14 -3.45 8.86
C GLY A 152 -2.62 -3.42 10.29
N TYR A 153 -1.51 -2.74 10.53
CA TYR A 153 -0.88 -2.59 11.84
C TYR A 153 -0.90 -1.12 12.28
N ASN A 154 -1.44 -0.86 13.48
CA ASN A 154 -1.53 0.46 14.11
C ASN A 154 -1.97 1.63 13.19
N PRO A 155 -3.10 1.48 12.48
CA PRO A 155 -3.67 2.58 11.70
C PRO A 155 -4.55 3.47 12.58
N VAL A 156 -4.65 4.78 12.32
CA VAL A 156 -5.70 5.58 13.00
C VAL A 156 -7.09 5.16 12.48
N TRP A 157 -7.24 5.10 11.16
CA TRP A 157 -8.46 4.66 10.48
C TRP A 157 -8.19 3.44 9.61
N TRP A 158 -8.88 2.33 9.88
CA TRP A 158 -8.73 1.07 9.17
C TRP A 158 -9.99 0.64 8.42
N ARG A 159 -9.84 0.28 7.15
CA ARG A 159 -10.95 -0.25 6.34
C ARG A 159 -10.57 -1.36 5.37
N GLY A 160 -11.03 -2.58 5.63
CA GLY A 160 -10.97 -3.72 4.70
C GLY A 160 -12.33 -4.02 4.06
N ARG A 161 -12.35 -4.64 2.87
CA ARG A 161 -13.58 -5.17 2.27
C ARG A 161 -13.38 -6.13 1.10
N LYS A 162 -14.34 -7.03 0.88
CA LYS A 162 -14.38 -7.94 -0.30
C LYS A 162 -13.09 -8.76 -0.36
N SER A 163 -12.81 -9.55 0.66
CA SER A 163 -11.56 -10.25 0.85
C SER A 163 -11.79 -11.52 1.65
N ASP A 164 -11.05 -12.58 1.43
CA ASP A 164 -11.33 -13.85 2.09
C ASP A 164 -10.99 -13.71 3.59
N VAL A 165 -9.80 -13.19 3.87
CA VAL A 165 -9.32 -12.88 5.22
C VAL A 165 -9.04 -11.39 5.39
N ILE A 166 -9.65 -10.83 6.43
CA ILE A 166 -9.39 -9.49 6.94
C ILE A 166 -8.78 -9.63 8.35
N VAL A 167 -7.55 -9.18 8.53
CA VAL A 167 -6.91 -9.01 9.84
C VAL A 167 -6.60 -7.54 10.03
N GLY A 168 -7.49 -6.83 10.70
CA GLY A 168 -7.34 -5.39 10.83
C GLY A 168 -6.88 -4.97 12.21
N GLY A 169 -5.80 -4.19 12.22
CA GLY A 169 -5.46 -3.20 13.23
C GLY A 169 -5.17 -3.81 14.59
N TYR A 170 -3.90 -3.99 14.91
CA TYR A 170 -3.46 -3.84 16.30
C TYR A 170 -3.64 -2.37 16.69
N LYS A 171 -4.56 -2.08 17.60
CA LYS A 171 -4.82 -0.74 18.19
C LYS A 171 -5.31 0.39 17.26
N PRO A 172 -6.29 0.18 16.37
CA PRO A 172 -6.86 1.26 15.59
C PRO A 172 -7.84 2.10 16.39
N VAL A 173 -7.89 3.42 16.14
CA VAL A 173 -8.96 4.26 16.69
C VAL A 173 -10.29 3.86 16.04
N TRP A 174 -10.31 3.75 14.72
CA TRP A 174 -11.49 3.38 13.96
C TRP A 174 -11.21 2.17 13.07
N TRP A 175 -12.07 1.17 13.13
CA TRP A 175 -11.90 -0.05 12.34
C TRP A 175 -13.20 -0.48 11.66
N ARG A 176 -13.09 -0.91 10.40
CA ARG A 176 -14.24 -1.34 9.58
C ARG A 176 -13.91 -2.45 8.57
N GLY A 177 -14.44 -3.65 8.80
CA GLY A 177 -14.43 -4.79 7.86
C GLY A 177 -15.80 -5.01 7.20
N ARG A 178 -15.84 -5.48 5.94
CA ARG A 178 -17.08 -5.80 5.21
C ARG A 178 -16.92 -6.85 4.10
N LYS A 179 -17.88 -7.76 3.96
CA LYS A 179 -17.97 -8.73 2.85
C LYS A 179 -16.71 -9.61 2.78
N SER A 180 -16.45 -10.37 3.82
CA SER A 180 -15.25 -11.17 3.99
C SER A 180 -15.56 -12.39 4.82
N ASP A 181 -14.91 -13.52 4.53
CA ASP A 181 -15.23 -14.81 5.14
C ASP A 181 -14.73 -14.82 6.59
N VAL A 182 -13.49 -14.36 6.79
CA VAL A 182 -12.88 -14.19 8.11
C VAL A 182 -12.56 -12.72 8.38
N ILE A 183 -12.98 -12.23 9.54
CA ILE A 183 -12.75 -10.87 10.00
C ILE A 183 -12.19 -10.89 11.42
N VAL A 184 -10.95 -10.42 11.59
CA VAL A 184 -10.26 -10.33 12.88
C VAL A 184 -9.87 -8.89 13.19
N GLY A 185 -10.08 -8.45 14.43
CA GLY A 185 -9.64 -7.14 14.95
C GLY A 185 -9.01 -7.22 16.34
N TYR A 186 -8.02 -6.37 16.60
CA TYR A 186 -7.24 -6.38 17.84
C TYR A 186 -7.20 -5.00 18.52
N LYS A 187 -7.80 -4.85 19.71
CA LYS A 187 -7.84 -3.59 20.49
C LYS A 187 -8.33 -2.32 19.75
N PRO A 188 -9.43 -2.37 18.98
CA PRO A 188 -10.02 -1.17 18.40
C PRO A 188 -10.69 -0.29 19.46
N VAL A 189 -10.63 1.05 19.32
CA VAL A 189 -11.48 1.94 20.13
C VAL A 189 -12.93 1.89 19.63
N VAL A 190 -13.11 2.04 18.31
CA VAL A 190 -14.41 1.93 17.63
C VAL A 190 -14.37 0.80 16.61
N TRP A 191 -15.32 -0.14 16.73
CA TRP A 191 -15.40 -1.32 15.87
C TRP A 191 -16.70 -1.39 15.09
N VAL A 192 -16.62 -1.35 13.75
CA VAL A 192 -17.81 -1.33 12.89
C VAL A 192 -17.72 -2.41 11.83
N VAL A 193 -18.42 -3.53 12.04
CA VAL A 193 -18.55 -4.59 11.04
C VAL A 193 -19.86 -4.40 10.27
N TRP A 194 -19.84 -4.57 8.96
CA TRP A 194 -21.10 -4.69 8.22
C TRP A 194 -21.00 -5.81 7.22
N GLU A 195 -21.99 -6.68 7.26
CA GLU A 195 -22.07 -7.79 6.36
C GLU A 195 -22.49 -7.40 4.92
N GLY A 196 -22.04 -8.23 3.99
CA GLY A 196 -22.68 -8.44 2.71
C GLY A 196 -22.14 -9.74 2.11
N ARG A 197 -23.00 -10.76 2.06
CA ARG A 197 -22.73 -12.22 2.03
C ARG A 197 -22.15 -12.73 3.36
N LYS A 198 -22.67 -13.89 3.80
CA LYS A 198 -22.36 -14.62 5.04
C LYS A 198 -20.87 -14.47 5.37
N SER A 199 -20.56 -13.81 6.47
CA SER A 199 -19.20 -13.82 7.03
C SER A 199 -19.17 -14.95 8.05
N ASP A 200 -18.35 -15.97 7.79
CA ASP A 200 -18.35 -17.22 8.55
C ASP A 200 -17.81 -16.99 9.99
N VAL A 201 -16.78 -16.15 10.14
CA VAL A 201 -16.15 -15.92 11.45
C VAL A 201 -15.75 -14.46 11.68
N ILE A 202 -16.23 -13.88 12.78
CA ILE A 202 -15.79 -12.58 13.31
C ILE A 202 -15.13 -12.78 14.68
N MET A 203 -13.85 -12.43 14.81
CA MET A 203 -13.13 -12.45 16.09
C MET A 203 -12.59 -11.07 16.48
N GLY A 204 -12.97 -10.61 17.67
CA GLY A 204 -12.41 -9.43 18.32
C GLY A 204 -11.63 -9.85 19.55
N TYR A 205 -10.29 -9.90 19.45
CA TYR A 205 -9.46 -10.21 20.61
C TYR A 205 -9.11 -8.92 21.37
N ASN A 206 -9.53 -8.89 22.63
CA ASN A 206 -9.04 -7.93 23.61
C ASN A 206 -8.20 -8.69 24.65
N LEU A 207 -7.06 -8.12 25.05
CA LEU A 207 -6.41 -8.55 26.29
C LEU A 207 -7.33 -8.18 27.46
N PHE A 208 -7.35 -9.00 28.51
CA PHE A 208 -8.07 -8.80 29.77
C PHE A 208 -8.27 -7.29 30.08
N GLY A 209 -9.52 -6.85 30.19
CA GLY A 209 -9.89 -5.48 30.57
C GLY A 209 -10.12 -4.47 29.44
N TYR A 210 -9.87 -4.79 28.17
CA TYR A 210 -10.18 -3.87 27.06
C TYR A 210 -11.61 -4.11 26.52
N LYS A 211 -12.51 -3.14 26.67
CA LYS A 211 -13.87 -3.16 26.10
C LYS A 211 -13.93 -2.18 24.92
N PRO A 212 -14.38 -2.59 23.71
CA PRO A 212 -14.58 -1.63 22.63
C PRO A 212 -15.70 -0.66 23.04
N VAL A 213 -15.55 0.62 22.72
CA VAL A 213 -16.56 1.64 23.12
C VAL A 213 -17.85 1.40 22.36
N TRP A 214 -17.76 1.07 21.06
CA TRP A 214 -18.92 0.96 20.21
C TRP A 214 -18.81 -0.21 19.22
N TRP A 215 -19.89 -0.98 19.12
CA TRP A 215 -20.05 -2.07 18.17
C TRP A 215 -21.37 -1.96 17.40
N ARG A 216 -21.30 -2.26 16.10
CA ARG A 216 -22.48 -2.42 15.24
C ARG A 216 -22.22 -3.51 14.21
N GLY A 217 -23.14 -4.47 14.08
CA GLY A 217 -23.06 -5.60 13.16
C GLY A 217 -24.45 -6.10 12.70
N ARG A 218 -24.47 -6.97 11.69
CA ARG A 218 -25.61 -7.79 11.23
C ARG A 218 -25.07 -9.19 10.93
N LYS A 219 -25.86 -10.25 11.21
CA LYS A 219 -25.65 -11.71 10.97
C LYS A 219 -24.21 -12.18 10.73
N SER A 220 -23.73 -13.12 11.52
CA SER A 220 -22.48 -13.86 11.26
C SER A 220 -22.63 -15.23 11.91
N ASP A 221 -21.95 -16.24 11.36
CA ASP A 221 -22.13 -17.61 11.86
C ASP A 221 -21.46 -17.78 13.23
N VAL A 222 -20.32 -17.09 13.46
CA VAL A 222 -19.63 -17.07 14.76
C VAL A 222 -19.13 -15.65 15.08
N ILE A 223 -19.43 -15.15 16.28
CA ILE A 223 -18.86 -13.91 16.85
C ILE A 223 -18.17 -14.26 18.17
N VAL A 224 -16.86 -13.97 18.27
CA VAL A 224 -16.09 -14.15 19.51
C VAL A 224 -15.47 -12.81 19.92
N GLY A 225 -15.72 -12.35 21.15
CA GLY A 225 -15.11 -11.14 21.71
C GLY A 225 -15.75 -10.67 23.01
N TYR A 226 -15.22 -9.58 23.58
CA TYR A 226 -15.75 -8.99 24.82
C TYR A 226 -16.91 -8.04 24.55
N LYS A 227 -17.91 -8.01 25.46
CA LYS A 227 -19.06 -7.10 25.39
C LYS A 227 -18.61 -5.62 25.33
N PRO A 228 -19.03 -4.86 24.30
CA PRO A 228 -18.72 -3.43 24.17
C PRO A 228 -19.48 -2.58 25.20
N VAL A 229 -19.06 -1.33 25.39
CA VAL A 229 -19.79 -0.34 26.21
C VAL A 229 -21.15 -0.01 25.59
N PHE A 230 -21.18 0.17 24.26
CA PHE A 230 -22.40 0.38 23.49
C PHE A 230 -22.48 -0.63 22.33
N ALA A 231 -23.63 -1.29 22.18
CA ALA A 231 -23.91 -2.19 21.06
C ALA A 231 -25.24 -1.84 20.39
N THR A 232 -25.27 -1.88 19.05
CA THR A 232 -26.53 -1.88 18.29
C THR A 232 -26.59 -3.15 17.43
N HIS A 233 -27.56 -4.02 17.72
CA HIS A 233 -27.86 -5.26 16.99
C HIS A 233 -29.20 -5.09 16.28
N GLN A 234 -29.33 -5.59 15.04
CA GLN A 234 -30.56 -5.39 14.28
C GLN A 234 -31.49 -6.61 14.18
N TYR A 235 -31.08 -7.86 14.46
CA TYR A 235 -31.99 -9.03 14.52
C TYR A 235 -31.38 -10.19 15.34
N LEU A 236 -32.25 -10.93 16.05
CA LEU A 236 -32.06 -12.00 17.07
C LEU A 236 -30.96 -13.07 16.79
N MET A 237 -30.19 -13.40 17.83
CA MET A 237 -29.79 -14.73 18.33
C MET A 237 -29.15 -14.56 19.73
N ASP A 238 -29.34 -15.55 20.60
CA ASP A 238 -29.04 -15.56 22.04
C ASP A 238 -27.63 -15.08 22.42
N ASP A 239 -27.57 -14.45 23.59
CA ASP A 239 -26.40 -13.78 24.18
C ASP A 239 -25.25 -14.74 24.54
N GLY A 240 -24.61 -15.34 23.54
CA GLY A 240 -23.40 -16.15 23.67
C GLY A 240 -22.12 -15.32 23.87
N TRP A 241 -22.18 -14.25 24.66
CA TRP A 241 -20.97 -13.54 25.11
C TRP A 241 -20.32 -14.36 26.22
N LYS A 242 -19.09 -14.83 26.02
CA LYS A 242 -18.26 -15.40 27.10
C LYS A 242 -17.56 -14.29 27.88
#